data_AF-N0BFV4-F1
#
_entry.id   AF-N0BFV4-F1
#
_cell.length_a   1.000
_cell.length_b   1.000
_cell.length_c   1.000
_cell.angle_alpha   90.00
_cell.angle_beta   90.00
_cell.angle_gamma   90.00
#
_symmetry.space_group_name_H-M   'P 1'
#
loop_
_entity.id
_entity.type
_entity.pdbx_description
1 polymer ?
#
loop_
_entity_poly.entity_id
_entity_poly.type
_entity_poly.pdbx_seq_one_letter_code
_entity_poly.pdbx_strand_id
1 'polypeptide(L)'
;MTKHKSAPDKQPQLLHLVFGGELKDLDSHEFRDLTSLDVIGIFPDYQSAYAAWKGAAQRSVDNAMIRYFIVHLHRLLEPNGLAALQRTTPSS
;
A
#
# COMPACT_ATOMS: atom_id res chain seq x y z
N MET A 1 21.30 -32.58 -2.53
CA MET A 1 21.34 -31.17 -2.98
C MET A 1 20.07 -30.45 -2.54
N THR A 2 20.03 -29.95 -1.31
CA THR A 2 18.97 -29.03 -0.88
C THR A 2 19.29 -27.65 -1.46
N LYS A 3 18.51 -27.25 -2.47
CA LYS A 3 18.68 -25.98 -3.17
C LYS A 3 18.21 -24.86 -2.23
N HIS A 4 19.15 -24.24 -1.51
CA HIS A 4 18.89 -23.00 -0.80
C HIS A 4 18.43 -21.96 -1.83
N LYS A 5 17.17 -21.55 -1.76
CA LYS A 5 16.61 -20.45 -2.56
C LYS A 5 17.31 -19.18 -2.09
N SER A 6 18.22 -18.67 -2.91
CA SER A 6 18.98 -17.45 -2.66
C SER A 6 18.06 -16.34 -2.15
N ALA A 7 18.42 -15.74 -1.01
CA ALA A 7 17.79 -14.51 -0.53
C ALA A 7 17.92 -13.46 -1.64
N PRO A 8 16.83 -12.86 -2.13
CA PRO A 8 16.94 -11.81 -3.10
C PRO A 8 17.47 -10.56 -2.41
N ASP A 9 18.63 -10.12 -2.89
CA ASP A 9 19.18 -8.78 -2.78
C ASP A 9 18.05 -7.73 -2.74
N LYS A 10 17.94 -7.03 -1.60
CA LYS A 10 17.05 -5.88 -1.29
C LYS A 10 16.05 -5.50 -2.40
N GLN A 11 15.01 -6.30 -2.59
CA GLN A 11 13.81 -5.77 -3.25
C GLN A 11 13.18 -4.79 -2.25
N PRO A 12 12.95 -3.52 -2.63
CA PRO A 12 12.38 -2.55 -1.70
C PRO A 12 11.07 -3.13 -1.14
N GLN A 13 10.90 -3.06 0.18
CA GLN A 13 9.71 -3.59 0.83
C GLN A 13 8.53 -2.67 0.50
N LEU A 14 7.86 -2.94 -0.63
CA LEU A 14 6.75 -2.15 -1.12
C LEU A 14 5.46 -2.63 -0.45
N LEU A 15 5.13 -2.04 0.70
CA LEU A 15 3.85 -2.30 1.37
C LEU A 15 2.72 -1.57 0.64
N HIS A 16 1.65 -2.30 0.35
CA HIS A 16 0.44 -1.78 -0.30
C HIS A 16 -0.75 -1.96 0.64
N LEU A 17 -1.41 -0.87 1.03
CA LEU A 17 -2.63 -0.91 1.84
C LEU A 17 -3.84 -0.75 0.92
N VAL A 18 -4.82 -1.63 1.11
CA VAL A 18 -6.11 -1.56 0.43
C VAL A 18 -7.16 -1.18 1.46
N PHE A 19 -7.86 -0.08 1.21
CA PHE A 19 -8.94 0.41 2.06
C PHE A 19 -9.98 1.13 1.20
N GLY A 20 -11.18 1.32 1.75
CA GLY A 20 -12.27 1.99 1.07
C GLY A 20 -13.35 2.41 2.04
N GLY A 21 -14.40 2.98 1.48
CA GLY A 21 -15.52 3.48 2.26
C GLY A 21 -16.48 4.26 1.39
N GLU A 22 -17.52 4.77 2.01
CA GLU A 22 -18.49 5.61 1.35
C GLU A 22 -17.94 7.04 1.19
N LEU A 23 -17.96 7.55 -0.03
CA LEU A 23 -17.56 8.91 -0.37
C LEU A 23 -18.70 9.90 -0.08
N LYS A 24 -18.37 11.17 0.12
CA LYS A 24 -19.37 12.26 0.18
C LYS A 24 -20.01 12.52 -1.17
N ASP A 25 -19.19 12.46 -2.23
CA ASP A 25 -19.57 12.75 -3.60
C ASP A 25 -18.83 11.78 -4.54
N LEU A 26 -19.43 11.46 -5.70
CA LEU A 26 -18.86 10.51 -6.67
C LEU A 26 -17.54 11.00 -7.30
N ASP A 27 -17.35 12.31 -7.38
CA ASP A 27 -16.16 12.96 -7.94
C ASP A 27 -15.11 13.35 -6.88
N SER A 28 -15.41 13.11 -5.60
CA SER A 28 -14.53 13.45 -4.49
C SER A 28 -13.72 12.24 -4.00
N HIS A 29 -12.61 12.51 -3.34
CA HIS A 29 -11.85 11.52 -2.58
C HIS A 29 -12.10 11.62 -1.07
N GLU A 30 -13.07 12.44 -0.67
CA GLU A 30 -13.47 12.58 0.73
C GLU A 30 -14.47 11.51 1.14
N PHE A 31 -14.12 10.77 2.19
CA PHE A 31 -15.04 9.83 2.81
C PHE A 31 -16.11 10.57 3.62
N ARG A 32 -17.33 10.06 3.54
CA ARG A 32 -18.47 10.54 4.31
C ARG A 32 -18.27 10.31 5.81
N ASP A 33 -17.75 9.14 6.16
CA ASP A 33 -17.49 8.74 7.53
C ASP A 33 -16.14 8.02 7.63
N LEU A 34 -15.21 8.62 8.39
CA LEU A 34 -13.87 8.09 8.62
C LEU A 34 -13.85 6.93 9.63
N THR A 35 -14.90 6.78 10.44
CA THR A 35 -15.02 5.67 11.40
C THR A 35 -15.56 4.40 10.75
N SER A 36 -16.28 4.53 9.65
CA SER A 36 -16.85 3.44 8.85
C SER A 36 -15.95 3.02 7.66
N LEU A 37 -14.65 3.31 7.73
CA LEU A 37 -13.71 2.88 6.69
C LEU A 37 -13.53 1.36 6.71
N ASP A 38 -13.64 0.74 5.55
CA ASP A 38 -13.36 -0.68 5.36
C ASP A 38 -11.87 -0.87 5.01
N VAL A 39 -11.14 -1.55 5.88
CA VAL A 39 -9.73 -1.86 5.68
C VAL A 39 -9.60 -3.32 5.28
N ILE A 40 -9.31 -3.55 4.00
CA ILE A 40 -9.19 -4.90 3.44
C ILE A 40 -7.90 -5.57 3.89
N GLY A 41 -6.80 -4.82 3.98
CA GLY A 41 -5.53 -5.32 4.50
C GLY A 41 -4.30 -4.71 3.85
N ILE A 42 -3.13 -5.20 4.29
CA ILE A 42 -1.82 -4.79 3.81
C ILE A 42 -1.16 -5.96 3.07
N PHE A 43 -0.62 -5.69 1.89
CA PHE A 43 -0.07 -6.69 0.98
C PHE A 43 1.39 -6.37 0.62
N PRO A 44 2.23 -7.41 0.40
CA PRO A 44 3.64 -7.25 0.10
C PRO A 44 3.94 -6.91 -1.37
N ASP A 45 2.94 -6.99 -2.25
CA ASP A 45 3.06 -6.74 -3.68
C ASP A 45 1.76 -6.14 -4.27
N TYR A 46 1.91 -5.44 -5.39
CA TYR A 46 0.79 -4.77 -6.07
C TYR A 46 -0.24 -5.77 -6.62
N GLN A 47 0.18 -6.95 -7.08
CA GLN A 47 -0.72 -7.92 -7.70
C GLN A 47 -1.72 -8.48 -6.68
N SER A 48 -1.24 -8.81 -5.48
CA SER A 48 -2.05 -9.27 -4.36
C SER A 48 -2.97 -8.15 -3.85
N ALA A 49 -2.47 -6.92 -3.75
CA ALA A 49 -3.29 -5.76 -3.40
C ALA A 49 -4.40 -5.51 -4.44
N TYR A 50 -4.08 -5.59 -5.73
CA TYR A 50 -5.02 -5.41 -6.83
C TYR A 50 -6.12 -6.48 -6.81
N ALA A 51 -5.78 -7.74 -6.54
CA ALA A 51 -6.76 -8.81 -6.41
C ALA A 51 -7.74 -8.55 -5.25
N ALA A 52 -7.23 -8.10 -4.09
CA ALA A 52 -8.03 -7.75 -2.94
C ALA A 52 -8.95 -6.55 -3.20
N TRP A 53 -8.40 -5.48 -3.80
CA TRP A 53 -9.15 -4.31 -4.23
C TRP A 53 -10.26 -4.66 -5.22
N LYS A 54 -9.95 -5.46 -6.25
CA LYS A 54 -10.94 -5.88 -7.25
C LYS A 54 -12.09 -6.64 -6.59
N GLY A 55 -11.79 -7.54 -5.66
CA GLY A 55 -12.82 -8.26 -4.91
C GLY A 55 -13.70 -7.32 -4.09
N ALA A 56 -13.12 -6.32 -3.42
CA ALA A 56 -13.86 -5.34 -2.63
C ALA A 56 -14.72 -4.39 -3.50
N ALA A 57 -14.16 -3.92 -4.61
CA ALA A 57 -14.85 -3.08 -5.59
C ALA A 57 -16.02 -3.83 -6.25
N GLN A 58 -15.86 -5.11 -6.57
CA GLN A 58 -16.94 -5.92 -7.14
C GLN A 58 -18.09 -6.13 -6.15
N ARG A 59 -17.81 -6.28 -4.85
CA ARG A 59 -18.86 -6.40 -3.80
C ARG A 59 -19.62 -5.11 -3.55
N SER A 60 -19.09 -3.96 -3.99
CA SER A 60 -19.68 -2.64 -3.74
C SER A 60 -20.36 -2.05 -4.97
N VAL A 61 -20.53 -2.83 -6.05
CA VAL A 61 -21.15 -2.36 -7.31
C VAL A 61 -22.57 -1.82 -7.11
N ASP A 62 -23.30 -2.35 -6.13
CA ASP A 62 -24.67 -1.93 -5.81
C ASP A 62 -24.73 -0.57 -5.10
N ASN A 63 -23.61 -0.08 -4.57
CA ASN A 63 -23.53 1.23 -3.90
C ASN A 63 -22.49 2.11 -4.58
N ALA A 64 -22.95 2.99 -5.48
CA ALA A 64 -22.09 3.86 -6.29
C ALA A 64 -21.17 4.77 -5.46
N MET A 65 -21.54 5.08 -4.21
CA MET A 65 -20.76 5.92 -3.31
C MET A 65 -19.59 5.18 -2.67
N ILE A 66 -19.56 3.84 -2.68
CA ILE A 66 -18.45 3.09 -2.10
C ILE A 66 -17.30 3.00 -3.11
N ARG A 67 -16.13 3.44 -2.66
CA ARG A 67 -14.89 3.36 -3.44
C ARG A 67 -13.76 2.78 -2.61
N TYR A 68 -12.96 1.94 -3.25
CA TYR A 68 -11.74 1.38 -2.68
C TYR A 68 -10.51 1.93 -3.40
N PHE A 69 -9.43 2.10 -2.64
CA PHE A 69 -8.16 2.64 -3.07
C PHE A 69 -7.03 1.71 -2.67
N ILE A 70 -5.96 1.72 -3.47
CA ILE A 70 -4.69 1.06 -3.17
C ILE A 70 -3.66 2.15 -2.95
N VAL A 71 -3.02 2.18 -1.78
CA VAL A 71 -1.98 3.16 -1.45
C VAL A 71 -0.64 2.50 -1.17
N HIS A 72 0.42 3.18 -1.59
CA HIS A 72 1.81 2.75 -1.45
C HIS A 72 2.41 3.28 -0.14
N LEU A 73 2.43 2.47 0.92
CA LEU A 73 2.93 2.90 2.24
C LEU A 73 4.43 3.18 2.24
N HIS A 74 5.18 2.50 1.36
CA HIS A 74 6.64 2.64 1.28
C HIS A 74 7.10 4.07 0.93
N ARG A 75 6.28 4.86 0.23
CA ARG A 75 6.61 6.26 -0.11
C ARG A 75 6.38 7.21 1.08
N LEU A 76 5.56 6.80 2.05
CA LEU A 76 5.20 7.62 3.21
C LEU A 76 6.16 7.43 4.40
N LEU A 77 6.75 6.23 4.53
CA LEU A 77 7.65 5.88 5.64
C LEU A 77 9.09 6.42 5.46
N GLU A 78 9.53 6.65 4.22
CA GLU A 78 10.77 7.36 3.91
C GLU A 78 10.50 8.58 3.02
N PRO A 79 10.02 9.72 3.57
CA PRO A 79 9.90 10.97 2.82
C PRO A 79 11.28 11.54 2.43
N ASN A 80 12.36 11.07 3.06
CA ASN A 80 13.73 11.40 2.77
C ASN A 80 14.44 10.17 2.20
N GLY A 81 14.64 10.14 0.89
CA GLY A 81 15.64 9.27 0.26
C GLY A 81 17.06 9.67 0.68
N LEU A 82 17.42 9.45 1.95
CA LEU A 82 18.81 9.56 2.43
C LEU A 82 19.50 8.20 2.35
N ALA A 83 19.41 7.58 1.18
CA ALA A 83 20.52 6.80 0.68
C ALA A 83 21.60 7.79 0.23
N ALA A 84 22.72 7.81 0.94
CA ALA A 84 23.98 8.51 0.64
C ALA A 84 24.16 9.93 1.20
N LEU A 85 24.64 10.02 2.45
CA LEU A 85 25.83 10.84 2.75
C LEU A 85 26.73 10.09 3.76
N GLN A 86 27.78 9.48 3.20
CA GLN A 86 29.12 9.31 3.75
C GLN A 86 29.34 8.56 5.07
N ARG A 87 29.81 7.31 4.90
CA ARG A 87 30.88 6.72 5.70
C ARG A 87 32.08 7.68 5.71
N THR A 88 32.23 8.52 6.73
CA THR A 88 33.54 9.11 7.07
C THR A 88 34.10 8.31 8.22
N THR A 89 35.13 7.51 7.91
CA THR A 89 36.03 6.87 8.87
C THR A 89 36.67 7.94 9.74
N PRO A 90 36.64 7.84 11.08
CA PRO A 90 37.55 8.62 11.90
C PRO A 90 38.94 7.99 11.78
N SER A 91 39.85 8.68 11.09
CA SER A 91 41.29 8.44 11.18
C SER A 91 41.86 9.47 12.15
N SER A 92 42.15 9.07 13.38
CA SER A 92 43.23 9.59 14.25
C SER A 92 43.40 8.66 15.43
#